data_AF-A0A1V5WP11-F1
#
_entry.id   AF-A0A1V5WP11-F1
#
_cell.length_a   1.000
_cell.length_b   1.000
_cell.length_c   1.000
_cell.angle_alpha   90.00
_cell.angle_beta   90.00
_cell.angle_gamma   90.00
#
_symmetry.space_group_name_H-M   'P 1'
#
loop_
_entity.id
_entity.type
_entity.pdbx_description
1 polymer ?
#
loop_
_entity_poly.entity_id
_entity_poly.type
_entity_poly.pdbx_seq_one_letter_code
_entity_poly.pdbx_strand_id
1 'polypeptide(L)'
;MPVSEYYIHMTKYLFPVLFLLLVCVFSCATTNESVVQDTATVPQPPEEVIEDVPPARSNGISLENMKDDDVVVRFDTIAITKQAFITTKSEIEIVVDDLNKITLDRDYTRWLGYTSEEYRDVFSGRDVLDQVSASLPTKGVRLRTLQDYFNYVFVPSRQNMRVDDIQFVSPTRVYVIMEIAPSSPAAIYILEKTPSGWKLVPKNR
;
A
#
# COMPACT_ATOMS: atom_id res chain seq x y z
N MET A 1 46.86 -11.27 -46.35
CA MET A 1 45.42 -10.91 -46.41
C MET A 1 44.75 -11.82 -47.42
N PRO A 2 43.50 -12.29 -47.22
CA PRO A 2 42.75 -12.53 -45.99
C PRO A 2 42.44 -14.03 -45.78
N VAL A 3 41.90 -14.37 -44.61
CA VAL A 3 41.72 -15.71 -44.05
C VAL A 3 40.22 -16.05 -43.99
N SER A 4 39.86 -17.20 -44.58
CA SER A 4 38.88 -18.20 -44.09
C SER A 4 37.42 -17.74 -43.94
N GLU A 5 36.43 -18.18 -44.72
CA GLU A 5 36.09 -19.53 -45.22
C GLU A 5 36.21 -20.62 -44.15
N TYR A 6 35.29 -20.70 -43.17
CA TYR A 6 35.06 -21.97 -42.44
C TYR A 6 33.72 -22.13 -41.67
N TYR A 7 32.82 -21.15 -41.59
CA TYR A 7 31.63 -21.27 -40.69
C TYR A 7 30.25 -21.12 -41.35
N ILE A 8 30.12 -21.41 -42.65
CA ILE A 8 28.82 -21.35 -43.36
C ILE A 8 28.31 -22.75 -43.79
N HIS A 9 29.05 -23.83 -43.53
CA HIS A 9 28.70 -25.17 -44.03
C HIS A 9 28.05 -26.15 -43.02
N MET A 10 27.77 -25.74 -41.78
CA MET A 10 27.26 -26.66 -40.74
C MET A 10 25.72 -26.75 -40.65
N THR A 11 24.98 -26.23 -41.64
CA THR A 11 23.52 -26.04 -41.57
C THR A 11 22.69 -26.75 -42.64
N LYS A 12 23.23 -27.69 -43.44
CA LYS A 12 22.45 -28.23 -44.58
C LYS A 12 22.47 -29.74 -44.90
N TYR A 13 23.22 -30.60 -44.20
CA TYR A 13 23.33 -32.02 -44.65
C TYR A 13 23.43 -33.08 -43.55
N LEU A 14 22.82 -32.86 -42.38
CA LEU A 14 22.70 -33.91 -41.34
C LEU A 14 21.24 -34.29 -41.10
N PHE A 15 20.54 -34.44 -42.22
CA PHE A 15 19.20 -34.99 -42.44
C PHE A 15 19.28 -35.37 -43.92
N PRO A 16 19.41 -36.65 -44.33
CA PRO A 16 18.44 -37.70 -44.04
C PRO A 16 19.10 -39.10 -44.02
N VAL A 17 18.33 -40.18 -44.18
CA VAL A 17 18.78 -41.59 -44.30
C VAL A 17 18.99 -42.29 -42.96
N LEU A 18 17.93 -42.40 -42.17
CA LEU A 18 17.43 -43.73 -41.81
C LEU A 18 16.00 -43.60 -41.30
N PHE A 19 15.11 -44.44 -41.82
CA PHE A 19 13.77 -44.70 -41.30
C PHE A 19 12.61 -43.77 -41.71
N LEU A 20 12.48 -43.59 -43.03
CA LEU A 20 11.16 -43.62 -43.66
C LEU A 20 10.67 -45.08 -43.67
N LEU A 21 9.39 -45.31 -43.35
CA LEU A 21 8.61 -46.57 -43.40
C LEU A 21 8.67 -47.50 -42.18
N LEU A 22 7.82 -47.21 -41.17
CA LEU A 22 6.80 -48.20 -40.81
C LEU A 22 5.50 -47.50 -40.43
N VAL A 23 4.45 -47.91 -41.11
CA VAL A 23 3.13 -47.28 -41.24
C VAL A 23 2.20 -47.79 -40.15
N CYS A 24 1.41 -46.86 -39.61
CA CYS A 24 0.06 -46.95 -39.04
C CYS A 24 -0.45 -48.30 -38.49
N VAL A 25 -0.82 -48.33 -37.20
CA VAL A 25 -2.20 -48.59 -36.75
C VAL A 25 -2.40 -48.20 -35.26
N PHE A 26 -3.37 -47.30 -35.05
CA PHE A 26 -4.30 -47.18 -33.92
C PHE A 26 -3.93 -47.76 -32.54
N SER A 27 -3.77 -46.87 -31.55
CA SER A 27 -4.64 -46.91 -30.36
C SER A 27 -4.59 -45.58 -29.59
N CYS A 28 -5.68 -44.82 -29.66
CA CYS A 28 -5.96 -43.73 -28.74
C CYS A 28 -6.41 -44.30 -27.39
N ALA A 29 -5.77 -43.88 -26.31
CA ALA A 29 -6.39 -43.77 -24.99
C ALA A 29 -5.74 -42.58 -24.28
N THR A 30 -6.38 -41.41 -24.35
CA THR A 30 -6.91 -40.62 -23.23
C THR A 30 -5.89 -40.42 -22.09
N THR A 31 -5.38 -39.22 -21.88
CA THR A 31 -6.09 -38.22 -21.07
C THR A 31 -5.51 -36.83 -21.33
N ASN A 32 -6.43 -35.87 -21.42
CA ASN A 32 -6.27 -34.45 -21.60
C ASN A 32 -5.85 -33.79 -20.28
N GLU A 33 -4.78 -32.98 -20.25
CA GLU A 33 -4.84 -31.62 -19.70
C GLU A 33 -3.57 -30.81 -20.02
N SER A 34 -3.78 -29.65 -20.63
CA SER A 34 -2.78 -28.65 -20.98
C SER A 34 -2.19 -27.99 -19.73
N VAL A 35 -0.86 -27.83 -19.68
CA VAL A 35 -0.21 -26.82 -18.82
C VAL A 35 0.35 -25.73 -19.72
N VAL A 36 -0.40 -24.63 -19.78
CA VAL A 36 0.00 -23.34 -20.35
C VAL A 36 0.83 -22.62 -19.30
N GLN A 37 2.10 -22.37 -19.65
CA GLN A 37 2.84 -21.13 -19.44
C GLN A 37 2.51 -20.32 -18.18
N ASP A 38 3.37 -20.42 -17.15
CA ASP A 38 3.39 -19.43 -16.08
C ASP A 38 4.61 -18.51 -16.17
N THR A 39 4.25 -17.23 -16.29
CA THR A 39 5.11 -16.06 -16.44
C THR A 39 5.59 -15.65 -15.04
N ALA A 40 6.82 -15.17 -14.96
CA ALA A 40 7.49 -14.72 -13.76
C ALA A 40 6.58 -13.89 -12.82
N THR A 41 6.29 -14.44 -11.64
CA THR A 41 5.73 -13.71 -10.51
C THR A 41 6.83 -12.89 -9.84
N VAL A 42 6.76 -11.57 -9.99
CA VAL A 42 7.45 -10.60 -9.13
C VAL A 42 6.80 -10.68 -7.73
N PRO A 43 7.55 -10.91 -6.63
CA PRO A 43 6.97 -10.92 -5.30
C PRO A 43 6.56 -9.50 -4.90
N GLN A 44 5.27 -9.27 -4.64
CA GLN A 44 4.78 -8.07 -3.98
C GLN A 44 5.28 -8.03 -2.51
N PRO A 45 5.90 -6.91 -2.08
CA PRO A 45 6.16 -6.57 -0.68
C PRO A 45 4.96 -6.84 0.26
N PRO A 46 5.18 -7.26 1.53
CA PRO A 46 4.09 -7.50 2.47
C PRO A 46 3.21 -6.26 2.60
N GLU A 47 2.01 -6.39 2.08
CA GLU A 47 0.91 -5.50 2.33
C GLU A 47 0.54 -5.69 3.79
N GLU A 48 0.97 -4.79 4.67
CA GLU A 48 0.30 -4.61 5.95
C GLU A 48 -1.04 -3.92 5.64
N VAL A 49 -1.94 -4.69 5.03
CA VAL A 49 -3.38 -4.41 5.01
C VAL A 49 -3.78 -4.41 6.47
N ILE A 50 -4.15 -3.24 6.97
CA ILE A 50 -4.75 -3.11 8.29
C ILE A 50 -6.17 -3.66 8.20
N GLU A 51 -6.29 -4.99 8.16
CA GLU A 51 -7.54 -5.71 8.33
C GLU A 51 -7.83 -5.76 9.84
N ASP A 52 -8.43 -4.69 10.35
CA ASP A 52 -9.61 -4.74 11.22
C ASP A 52 -9.96 -3.29 11.62
N VAL A 53 -10.85 -2.66 10.87
CA VAL A 53 -11.57 -1.48 11.35
C VAL A 53 -13.05 -1.80 11.27
N PRO A 54 -13.67 -2.25 12.38
CA PRO A 54 -15.11 -2.34 12.45
C PRO A 54 -15.70 -0.94 12.20
N PRO A 55 -16.71 -0.84 11.33
CA PRO A 55 -17.21 0.44 10.88
C PRO A 55 -17.99 1.13 12.00
N ALA A 56 -17.50 2.29 12.45
CA ALA A 56 -18.40 3.43 12.54
C ALA A 56 -18.53 3.99 11.10
N ARG A 57 -19.07 3.16 10.20
CA ARG A 57 -19.71 3.69 8.99
C ARG A 57 -20.76 4.63 9.55
N SER A 58 -20.73 5.89 9.13
CA SER A 58 -21.96 6.69 9.10
C SER A 58 -23.07 5.74 8.63
N ASN A 59 -24.09 5.51 9.47
CA ASN A 59 -25.03 4.39 9.38
C ASN A 59 -25.84 4.38 8.06
N GLY A 60 -25.23 4.15 6.90
CA GLY A 60 -25.91 4.12 5.60
C GLY A 60 -26.73 5.37 5.25
N ILE A 61 -26.70 6.44 6.04
CA ILE A 61 -27.37 7.69 5.75
C ILE A 61 -26.44 8.45 4.81
N SER A 62 -26.84 8.55 3.54
CA SER A 62 -26.15 9.42 2.59
C SER A 62 -26.10 10.83 3.18
N LEU A 63 -24.88 11.33 3.41
CA LEU A 63 -24.62 12.70 3.88
C LEU A 63 -25.31 13.75 3.00
N GLU A 64 -25.62 13.40 1.76
CA GLU A 64 -26.27 14.26 0.77
C GLU A 64 -27.62 14.81 1.23
N ASN A 65 -28.40 14.04 2.01
CA ASN A 65 -29.75 14.43 2.44
C ASN A 65 -29.82 15.04 3.84
N MET A 66 -28.70 15.09 4.58
CA MET A 66 -28.64 15.66 5.92
C MET A 66 -28.48 17.18 5.86
N LYS A 67 -29.00 17.89 6.86
CA LYS A 67 -28.71 19.31 7.09
C LYS A 67 -27.34 19.48 7.76
N ASP A 68 -26.78 20.68 7.66
CA ASP A 68 -25.43 20.98 8.14
C ASP A 68 -25.24 20.78 9.66
N ASP A 69 -26.31 20.99 10.41
CA ASP A 69 -26.41 20.83 11.87
C ASP A 69 -26.78 19.42 12.33
N ASP A 70 -27.15 18.52 11.39
CA ASP A 70 -27.45 17.13 11.73
C ASP A 70 -26.21 16.42 12.26
N VAL A 71 -26.40 15.64 13.32
CA VAL A 71 -25.33 14.88 13.97
C VAL A 71 -25.01 13.62 13.16
N VAL A 72 -23.75 13.47 12.73
CA VAL A 72 -23.25 12.30 12.00
C VAL A 72 -22.59 11.28 12.92
N VAL A 73 -21.93 11.73 13.99
CA VAL A 73 -21.25 10.89 14.98
C VAL A 73 -21.36 11.53 16.37
N ARG A 74 -21.46 10.73 17.43
CA ARG A 74 -21.50 11.20 18.82
C ARG A 74 -20.49 10.45 19.67
N PHE A 75 -19.73 11.19 20.48
CA PHE A 75 -18.79 10.72 21.50
C PHE A 75 -19.22 11.31 22.84
N ASP A 76 -19.85 10.51 23.70
CA ASP A 76 -20.42 10.97 24.98
C ASP A 76 -21.26 12.25 24.81
N THR A 77 -20.77 13.37 25.33
CA THR A 77 -21.42 14.68 25.29
C THR A 77 -21.08 15.50 24.04
N ILE A 78 -20.18 15.03 23.18
CA ILE A 78 -19.71 15.73 21.98
C ILE A 78 -20.38 15.14 20.74
N ALA A 79 -21.02 16.00 19.95
CA ALA A 79 -21.63 15.64 18.67
C ALA A 79 -20.82 16.25 17.52
N ILE A 80 -20.50 15.43 16.53
CA ILE A 80 -19.92 15.86 15.26
C ILE A 80 -21.08 16.04 14.29
N THR A 81 -21.25 17.26 13.77
CA THR A 81 -22.27 17.57 12.76
C THR A 81 -21.79 17.25 11.35
N LYS A 82 -22.70 17.22 10.37
CA LYS A 82 -22.35 17.11 8.94
C LYS A 82 -21.34 18.18 8.53
N GLN A 83 -21.57 19.43 8.93
CA GLN A 83 -20.65 20.52 8.58
C GLN A 83 -19.26 20.29 9.19
N ALA A 84 -19.18 19.88 10.46
CA ALA A 84 -17.91 19.59 11.12
C ALA A 84 -17.17 18.44 10.45
N PHE A 85 -17.90 17.42 10.00
CA PHE A 85 -17.34 16.29 9.25
C PHE A 85 -16.77 16.74 7.90
N ILE A 86 -17.54 17.48 7.10
CA ILE A 86 -17.10 17.98 5.78
C ILE A 86 -15.86 18.87 5.93
N THR A 87 -15.90 19.82 6.86
CA THR A 87 -14.76 20.70 7.15
C THR A 87 -13.54 19.89 7.56
N THR A 88 -13.70 18.90 8.44
CA THR A 88 -12.60 18.04 8.87
C THR A 88 -12.02 17.26 7.70
N LYS A 89 -12.85 16.64 6.85
CA LYS A 89 -12.40 15.91 5.67
C LYS A 89 -11.57 16.81 4.74
N SER A 90 -12.03 18.02 4.47
CA SER A 90 -11.28 18.98 3.64
C SER A 90 -9.94 19.40 4.27
N GLU A 91 -9.87 19.55 5.60
CA GLU A 91 -8.59 19.79 6.28
C GLU A 91 -7.64 18.59 6.12
N ILE A 92 -8.16 17.36 6.21
CA ILE A 92 -7.39 16.13 6.05
C ILE A 92 -6.89 15.97 4.61
N GLU A 93 -7.71 16.30 3.61
CA GLU A 93 -7.30 16.31 2.19
C GLU A 93 -6.05 17.16 1.97
N ILE A 94 -6.01 18.37 2.55
CA ILE A 94 -4.85 19.27 2.48
C ILE A 94 -3.61 18.64 3.13
N VAL A 95 -3.78 18.00 4.30
CA VAL A 95 -2.69 17.33 5.02
C VAL A 95 -2.13 16.16 4.20
N VAL A 96 -3.00 15.35 3.60
CA VAL A 96 -2.60 14.20 2.77
C VAL A 96 -1.90 14.65 1.49
N ASP A 97 -2.37 15.70 0.83
CA ASP A 97 -1.69 16.29 -0.33
C ASP A 97 -0.28 16.77 0.00
N ASP A 98 -0.10 17.36 1.18
CA ASP A 98 1.21 17.77 1.64
C ASP A 98 2.11 16.60 2.01
N LEU A 99 1.58 15.56 2.65
CA LEU A 99 2.31 14.32 2.92
C LEU A 99 2.73 13.63 1.61
N ASN A 100 1.90 13.66 0.57
CA ASN A 100 2.24 13.13 -0.76
C ASN A 100 3.43 13.89 -1.39
N LYS A 101 3.48 15.22 -1.27
CA LYS A 101 4.65 16.00 -1.74
C LYS A 101 5.90 15.65 -0.94
N ILE A 102 5.76 15.52 0.38
CA ILE A 102 6.85 15.14 1.28
C ILE A 102 7.40 13.75 0.94
N THR A 103 6.54 12.76 0.66
CA THR A 103 6.98 11.41 0.30
C THR A 103 7.61 11.37 -1.10
N LEU A 104 7.10 12.17 -2.03
CA LEU A 104 7.70 12.35 -3.36
C LEU A 104 9.13 12.92 -3.26
N ASP A 105 9.32 13.97 -2.46
CA ASP A 105 10.60 14.66 -2.29
C ASP A 105 11.53 13.97 -1.28
N ARG A 106 11.03 12.97 -0.55
CA ARG A 106 11.72 12.32 0.59
C ARG A 106 12.18 13.34 1.64
N ASP A 107 11.35 14.35 1.90
CA ASP A 107 11.68 15.45 2.83
C ASP A 107 11.42 15.06 4.29
N TYR A 108 12.39 14.39 4.89
CA TYR A 108 12.34 13.97 6.30
C TYR A 108 12.09 15.14 7.26
N THR A 109 12.70 16.30 7.02
CA THR A 109 12.59 17.45 7.92
C THR A 109 11.17 17.99 7.95
N ARG A 110 10.54 18.15 6.77
CA ARG A 110 9.15 18.59 6.67
C ARG A 110 8.19 17.52 7.20
N TRP A 111 8.48 16.24 6.99
CA TRP A 111 7.71 15.14 7.56
C TRP A 111 7.64 15.18 9.09
N LEU A 112 8.74 15.51 9.78
CA LEU A 112 8.74 15.65 11.24
C LEU A 112 7.71 16.69 11.74
N GLY A 113 7.42 17.71 10.93
CA GLY A 113 6.39 18.70 11.20
C GLY A 113 4.97 18.13 11.23
N TYR A 114 4.72 16.98 10.60
CA TYR A 114 3.45 16.26 10.58
C TYR A 114 3.37 15.11 11.58
N THR A 115 4.47 14.78 12.27
CA THR A 115 4.48 13.73 13.30
C THR A 115 4.22 14.30 14.69
N SER A 116 3.44 13.58 15.51
CA SER A 116 3.38 13.86 16.94
C SER A 116 4.67 13.42 17.64
N GLU A 117 4.92 13.92 18.85
CA GLU A 117 6.05 13.47 19.68
C GLU A 117 5.97 11.96 19.94
N GLU A 118 4.80 11.48 20.38
CA GLU A 118 4.53 10.06 20.59
C GLU A 118 4.80 9.20 19.35
N TYR A 119 4.43 9.67 18.16
CA TYR A 119 4.73 8.96 16.91
C TYR A 119 6.25 8.80 16.74
N ARG A 120 7.02 9.87 16.95
CA ARG A 120 8.48 9.81 16.84
C ARG A 120 9.09 8.90 17.89
N ASP A 121 8.58 8.92 19.12
CA ASP A 121 9.09 8.09 20.21
C ASP A 121 8.88 6.60 19.91
N VAL A 122 7.67 6.21 19.50
CA VAL A 122 7.36 4.83 19.14
C VAL A 122 8.22 4.35 17.96
N PHE A 123 8.24 5.09 16.86
CA PHE A 123 8.90 4.64 15.63
C PHE A 123 10.42 4.90 15.61
N SER A 124 10.97 5.54 16.65
CA SER A 124 12.42 5.60 16.89
C SER A 124 12.92 4.54 17.87
N GLY A 125 12.01 3.84 18.57
CA GLY A 125 12.33 2.80 19.53
C GLY A 125 13.10 1.64 18.91
N ARG A 126 14.15 1.16 19.59
CA ARG A 126 15.03 0.11 19.04
C ARG A 126 14.28 -1.17 18.71
N ASP A 127 13.41 -1.62 19.60
CA ASP A 127 12.62 -2.84 19.42
C ASP A 127 11.69 -2.74 18.20
N VAL A 128 11.05 -1.58 18.02
CA VAL A 128 10.19 -1.30 16.85
C VAL A 128 11.02 -1.32 15.57
N LEU A 129 12.16 -0.63 15.56
CA LEU A 129 13.04 -0.58 14.39
C LEU A 129 13.59 -1.97 14.02
N ASP A 130 13.95 -2.79 15.01
CA ASP A 130 14.43 -4.16 14.79
C ASP A 130 13.32 -5.08 14.26
N GLN A 131 12.11 -4.98 14.83
CA GLN A 131 10.94 -5.71 14.36
C GLN A 131 10.59 -5.35 12.91
N VAL A 132 10.51 -4.05 12.60
CA VAL A 132 10.18 -3.58 11.25
C VAL A 132 11.30 -3.93 10.26
N SER A 133 12.57 -3.84 10.66
CA SER A 133 13.69 -4.28 9.81
C SER A 133 13.56 -5.74 9.37
N ALA A 134 13.09 -6.61 10.27
CA ALA A 134 12.92 -8.03 9.98
C ALA A 134 11.75 -8.32 9.03
N SER A 135 10.71 -7.48 9.04
CA SER A 135 9.54 -7.62 8.16
C SER A 135 9.72 -6.94 6.78
N LEU A 136 10.79 -6.18 6.58
CA LEU A 136 11.03 -5.51 5.30
C LEU A 136 11.08 -6.51 4.13
N PRO A 137 10.49 -6.15 2.98
CA PRO A 137 10.57 -6.96 1.75
C PRO A 137 12.02 -7.13 1.29
N THR A 138 12.79 -6.04 1.37
CA THR A 138 14.20 -6.01 1.00
C THR A 138 15.04 -6.61 2.11
N LYS A 139 15.62 -7.79 1.84
CA LYS A 139 16.49 -8.48 2.81
C LYS A 139 17.77 -7.69 3.05
N GLY A 140 18.23 -7.69 4.30
CA GLY A 140 19.49 -7.09 4.72
C GLY A 140 19.45 -5.60 5.11
N VAL A 141 18.31 -4.92 4.91
CA VAL A 141 18.12 -3.56 5.43
C VAL A 141 17.94 -3.59 6.95
N ARG A 142 18.69 -2.75 7.67
CA ARG A 142 18.56 -2.58 9.13
C ARG A 142 18.28 -1.12 9.43
N LEU A 143 17.12 -0.87 10.01
CA LEU A 143 16.72 0.46 10.48
C LEU A 143 17.45 0.76 11.80
N ARG A 144 18.02 1.96 11.90
CA ARG A 144 18.74 2.43 13.09
C ARG A 144 18.18 3.72 13.64
N THR A 145 17.49 4.47 12.82
CA THR A 145 16.95 5.79 13.14
C THR A 145 15.52 5.94 12.64
N LEU A 146 14.83 6.94 13.17
CA LEU A 146 13.53 7.35 12.64
C LEU A 146 13.63 7.79 11.16
N GLN A 147 14.77 8.34 10.74
CA GLN A 147 15.00 8.69 9.34
C GLN A 147 15.12 7.45 8.44
N ASP A 148 15.69 6.35 8.93
CA ASP A 148 15.67 5.08 8.20
C ASP A 148 14.24 4.57 8.08
N TYR A 149 13.47 4.59 9.17
CA TYR A 149 12.04 4.24 9.12
C TYR A 149 11.29 5.09 8.08
N PHE A 150 11.51 6.40 8.08
CA PHE A 150 10.92 7.29 7.08
C PHE A 150 11.27 6.85 5.65
N ASN A 151 12.56 6.65 5.36
CA ASN A 151 13.04 6.37 4.01
C ASN A 151 12.66 4.98 3.47
N TYR A 152 12.68 3.98 4.35
CA TYR A 152 12.52 2.56 3.97
C TYR A 152 11.15 1.99 4.27
N VAL A 153 10.32 2.67 5.08
CA VAL A 153 8.98 2.22 5.46
C VAL A 153 7.94 3.25 5.07
N PHE A 154 8.02 4.47 5.61
CA PHE A 154 6.97 5.47 5.41
C PHE A 154 6.85 5.89 3.94
N VAL A 155 7.95 6.34 3.33
CA VAL A 155 7.97 6.76 1.91
C VAL A 155 7.44 5.68 0.97
N PRO A 156 7.95 4.43 0.96
CA PRO A 156 7.46 3.43 0.02
C PRO A 156 6.02 2.98 0.30
N SER A 157 5.54 3.05 1.54
CA SER A 157 4.17 2.63 1.90
C SER A 157 3.12 3.73 1.72
N ARG A 158 3.52 4.98 1.44
CA ARG A 158 2.62 6.15 1.41
C ARG A 158 2.80 6.99 0.14
N GLN A 159 2.93 6.32 -0.99
CA GLN A 159 2.99 6.96 -2.29
C GLN A 159 1.59 7.17 -2.85
N ASN A 160 1.29 8.39 -3.32
CA ASN A 160 0.04 8.73 -4.01
C ASN A 160 -1.22 8.36 -3.21
N MET A 161 -1.21 8.67 -1.91
CA MET A 161 -2.36 8.45 -1.04
C MET A 161 -3.50 9.42 -1.39
N ARG A 162 -4.74 9.03 -1.16
CA ARG A 162 -5.91 9.90 -1.34
C ARG A 162 -6.88 9.73 -0.18
N VAL A 163 -7.75 10.72 0.02
CA VAL A 163 -8.79 10.69 1.04
C VAL A 163 -10.10 10.37 0.36
N ASP A 164 -10.55 9.12 0.46
CA ASP A 164 -11.89 8.76 -0.01
C ASP A 164 -12.93 9.05 1.07
N ASP A 165 -12.57 8.79 2.32
CA ASP A 165 -13.40 9.10 3.49
C ASP A 165 -12.57 9.32 4.76
N ILE A 166 -13.22 9.76 5.84
CA ILE A 166 -12.64 9.81 7.18
C ILE A 166 -13.57 9.13 8.19
N GLN A 167 -12.99 8.52 9.21
CA GLN A 167 -13.72 7.94 10.32
C GLN A 167 -13.24 8.54 11.63
N PHE A 168 -14.12 9.24 12.34
CA PHE A 168 -13.81 9.70 13.69
C PHE A 168 -13.69 8.50 14.64
N VAL A 169 -12.61 8.46 15.41
CA VAL A 169 -12.40 7.51 16.52
C VAL A 169 -12.42 8.21 17.87
N SER A 170 -12.29 9.54 17.86
CA SER A 170 -12.57 10.44 18.98
C SER A 170 -12.92 11.82 18.41
N PRO A 171 -13.36 12.79 19.22
CA PRO A 171 -13.65 14.15 18.74
C PRO A 171 -12.48 14.85 18.02
N THR A 172 -11.24 14.44 18.31
CA THR A 172 -10.03 15.05 17.76
C THR A 172 -9.22 14.09 16.89
N ARG A 173 -9.62 12.82 16.78
CA ARG A 173 -8.82 11.80 16.08
C ARG A 173 -9.65 11.11 15.00
N VAL A 174 -9.03 10.95 13.84
CA VAL A 174 -9.64 10.30 12.67
C VAL A 174 -8.72 9.23 12.09
N TYR A 175 -9.33 8.19 11.54
CA TYR A 175 -8.72 7.37 10.50
C TYR A 175 -9.00 8.01 9.15
N VAL A 176 -7.96 8.06 8.31
CA VAL A 176 -8.06 8.47 6.92
C VAL A 176 -8.25 7.22 6.08
N ILE A 177 -9.35 7.16 5.32
CA ILE A 177 -9.77 5.96 4.60
C ILE A 177 -9.52 6.14 3.10
N MET A 178 -8.94 5.11 2.50
CA MET A 178 -8.73 4.98 1.05
C MET A 178 -9.24 3.62 0.58
N GLU A 179 -10.01 3.61 -0.49
CA GLU A 179 -10.54 2.43 -1.14
C GLU A 179 -9.45 1.82 -2.05
N ILE A 180 -8.72 0.82 -1.58
CA ILE A 180 -7.58 0.27 -2.32
C ILE A 180 -8.02 -0.67 -3.46
N ALA A 181 -9.21 -1.25 -3.35
CA ALA A 181 -9.90 -2.03 -4.38
C ALA A 181 -11.41 -1.93 -4.15
N PRO A 182 -12.27 -2.31 -5.11
CA PRO A 182 -13.72 -2.24 -4.93
C PRO A 182 -14.20 -2.99 -3.68
N SER A 183 -14.93 -2.28 -2.82
CA SER A 183 -15.37 -2.71 -1.49
C SER A 183 -14.25 -3.08 -0.50
N SER A 184 -13.04 -2.54 -0.68
CA SER A 184 -11.87 -2.78 0.17
C SER A 184 -11.28 -1.47 0.71
N PRO A 185 -11.88 -0.91 1.78
CA PRO A 185 -11.36 0.28 2.43
C PRO A 185 -10.18 -0.05 3.34
N ALA A 186 -9.16 0.81 3.33
CA ALA A 186 -8.00 0.73 4.21
C ALA A 186 -7.80 2.05 4.97
N ALA A 187 -7.47 1.95 6.25
CA ALA A 187 -7.01 3.10 7.04
C ALA A 187 -5.54 3.40 6.72
N ILE A 188 -5.28 4.45 5.96
CA ILE A 188 -3.92 4.80 5.49
C ILE A 188 -3.17 5.69 6.48
N TYR A 189 -3.89 6.49 7.26
CA TYR A 189 -3.34 7.33 8.33
C TYR A 189 -4.24 7.36 9.55
N ILE A 190 -3.62 7.64 10.70
CA ILE A 190 -4.31 7.99 11.94
C ILE A 190 -3.83 9.40 12.29
N LEU A 191 -4.74 10.35 12.28
CA LEU A 191 -4.45 11.76 12.50
C LEU A 191 -5.19 12.28 13.72
N GLU A 192 -4.50 13.07 14.54
CA GLU A 192 -5.08 13.75 15.69
C GLU A 192 -4.90 15.26 15.58
N LYS A 193 -5.97 16.01 15.81
CA LYS A 193 -5.97 17.47 15.83
C LYS A 193 -5.26 17.94 17.09
N THR A 194 -4.22 18.73 16.90
CA THR A 194 -3.49 19.44 17.97
C THR A 194 -3.60 20.96 17.74
N PRO A 195 -3.21 21.79 18.72
CA PRO A 195 -3.08 23.23 18.50
C PRO A 195 -2.12 23.61 17.34
N SER A 196 -1.18 22.72 17.00
CA SER A 196 -0.21 22.90 15.91
C SER A 196 -0.64 22.26 14.58
N GLY A 197 -1.92 21.89 14.46
CA GLY A 197 -2.49 21.22 13.30
C GLY A 197 -2.66 19.71 13.49
N TRP A 198 -3.02 19.02 12.41
CA TRP A 198 -3.19 17.56 12.39
C TRP A 198 -1.84 16.85 12.41
N LYS A 199 -1.69 15.84 13.27
CA LYS A 199 -0.45 15.07 13.42
C LYS A 199 -0.70 13.57 13.27
N LEU A 200 0.26 12.88 12.66
CA LEU A 200 0.36 11.42 12.68
C LEU A 200 0.54 10.93 14.12
N VAL A 201 -0.25 9.94 14.50
CA VAL A 201 -0.20 9.28 15.82
C VAL A 201 -0.15 7.75 15.67
N PRO A 202 0.42 7.02 16.64
CA PRO A 202 0.41 5.55 16.62
C PRO A 202 -1.01 4.98 16.69
N LYS A 203 -1.17 3.73 16.21
CA LYS A 203 -2.44 3.00 16.27
C LYS A 203 -2.84 2.63 17.69
N ASN A 204 -1.88 2.19 18.49
CA ASN A 204 -2.13 1.64 19.81
C ASN A 204 -2.14 2.78 20.84
N ARG A 205 -3.34 3.24 21.20
CA ARG A 205 -3.61 3.85 22.49
C ARG A 205 -4.63 2.99 23.23
#